data_AF-A0A6C1QR78-F1
#
_entry.id   AF-A0A6C1QR78-F1
#
_cell.length_a   1.000
_cell.length_b   1.000
_cell.length_c   1.000
_cell.angle_alpha   90.00
_cell.angle_beta   90.00
_cell.angle_gamma   90.00
#
_symmetry.space_group_name_H-M   'P 1'
#
loop_
_entity.id
_entity.type
_entity.pdbx_description
1 polymer ?
#
loop_
_entity_poly.entity_id
_entity_poly.type
_entity_poly.pdbx_seq_one_letter_code
_entity_poly.pdbx_strand_id
1 'polypeptide(L)' 'EGRDIVVAAYVVDDAGVILAATEDAPWIESLPPEVKQFASEDHGHAQVPIGVRSVLTAYARSPGYETYRTGWRCVIAQTL' A
#
# COMPACT_ATOMS: atom_id res chain seq x y z
N GLU A 1 -17.01 12.62 17.29
CA GLU A 1 -17.42 12.29 15.91
C GLU A 1 -16.49 11.20 15.42
N GLY A 2 -17.04 10.05 15.03
CA GLY A 2 -16.26 8.84 14.75
C GLY A 2 -15.28 9.10 13.62
N ARG A 3 -13.98 8.89 13.86
CA ARG A 3 -13.04 8.79 12.75
C ARG A 3 -13.33 7.48 12.04
N ASP A 4 -13.84 7.57 10.82
CA ASP A 4 -14.00 6.40 9.97
C ASP A 4 -12.62 5.84 9.67
N ILE A 5 -12.30 4.72 10.34
CA ILE A 5 -11.11 3.95 10.06
C ILE A 5 -11.36 3.26 8.72
N VAL A 6 -10.64 3.68 7.69
CA VAL A 6 -10.68 3.04 6.37
C VAL A 6 -9.51 2.07 6.27
N VAL A 7 -9.81 0.80 6.01
CA VAL A 7 -8.82 -0.23 5.70
C VAL A 7 -8.97 -0.61 4.24
N ALA A 8 -7.90 -0.51 3.48
CA ALA A 8 -7.87 -0.86 2.07
C ALA A 8 -6.69 -1.78 1.77
N ALA A 9 -6.88 -2.71 0.83
CA ALA A 9 -5.81 -3.55 0.31
C ALA A 9 -5.54 -3.22 -1.16
N TYR A 10 -4.27 -3.26 -1.55
CA TYR A 10 -3.79 -2.91 -2.88
C TYR A 10 -2.85 -3.98 -3.40
N VAL A 11 -2.89 -4.20 -4.71
CA VAL A 11 -1.80 -4.82 -5.48
C VAL A 11 -1.12 -3.73 -6.28
N VAL A 12 0.20 -3.63 -6.15
CA VAL A 12 1.00 -2.58 -6.80
C VAL A 12 2.23 -3.14 -7.48
N ASP A 13 2.76 -2.41 -8.46
CA ASP A 13 4.05 -2.73 -9.10
C ASP A 13 5.26 -2.16 -8.31
N ASP A 14 6.46 -2.29 -8.87
CA ASP A 14 7.72 -1.78 -8.27
C ASP A 14 7.79 -0.25 -8.17
N ALA A 15 7.01 0.48 -8.97
CA ALA A 15 6.91 1.93 -8.91
C ALA A 15 5.79 2.42 -7.96
N GLY A 16 5.01 1.49 -7.41
CA GLY A 16 3.84 1.78 -6.59
C GLY A 16 2.63 2.25 -7.40
N VAL A 17 2.56 1.88 -8.69
CA VAL A 17 1.33 2.01 -9.49
C VAL A 17 0.33 0.96 -9.01
N ILE A 18 -0.93 1.38 -8.83
CA ILE A 18 -1.99 0.50 -8.35
C ILE A 18 -2.52 -0.32 -9.53
N LEU A 19 -2.45 -1.64 -9.38
CA LEU A 19 -2.96 -2.62 -10.34
C LEU A 19 -4.35 -3.13 -9.94
N ALA A 20 -4.59 -3.22 -8.63
CA ALA A 20 -5.89 -3.56 -8.05
C ALA A 20 -6.02 -2.94 -6.66
N ALA A 21 -7.25 -2.65 -6.24
CA ALA A 21 -7.57 -2.16 -4.91
C ALA A 21 -8.92 -2.73 -4.44
N THR A 22 -9.14 -2.74 -3.12
CA THR A 22 -10.47 -3.00 -2.54
C THR A 22 -11.48 -1.91 -2.95
N GLU A 23 -12.76 -2.26 -2.91
CA GLU A 23 -13.84 -1.27 -3.07
C GLU A 23 -13.68 -0.14 -2.05
N ASP A 24 -13.98 1.10 -2.47
CA ASP A 24 -13.82 2.34 -1.69
C ASP A 24 -12.38 2.68 -1.21
N ALA A 25 -11.36 2.10 -1.84
CA ALA A 25 -9.98 2.46 -1.53
C ALA A 25 -9.71 3.96 -1.79
N PRO A 26 -9.06 4.67 -0.85
CA PRO A 26 -8.82 6.12 -0.98
C PRO A 26 -7.82 6.49 -2.08
N TRP A 27 -7.05 5.53 -2.61
CA TRP A 27 -6.09 5.74 -3.69
C TRP A 27 -6.43 4.87 -4.88
N ILE A 28 -6.41 5.47 -6.08
CA ILE A 28 -6.89 4.81 -7.29
C ILE A 28 -5.74 4.49 -8.24
N GLU A 29 -4.91 5.47 -8.58
CA GLU A 29 -3.87 5.29 -9.61
C GLU A 29 -2.52 4.88 -9.04
N SER A 30 -2.17 5.41 -7.86
CA SER A 30 -0.85 5.18 -7.27
C SER A 30 -0.83 5.42 -5.77
N LEU A 31 0.08 4.74 -5.08
CA LEU A 31 0.32 4.97 -3.66
C LEU A 31 0.90 6.39 -3.42
N PRO A 32 0.65 6.99 -2.26
CA PRO A 32 1.31 8.22 -1.86
C PRO A 32 2.84 8.08 -1.86
N PRO A 33 3.60 9.13 -2.20
CA PRO A 33 5.06 9.09 -2.21
C PRO A 33 5.69 8.56 -0.91
N GLU A 34 5.12 8.95 0.24
CA GLU A 34 5.58 8.55 1.56
C GLU A 34 5.42 7.03 1.75
N VAL A 35 4.31 6.47 1.27
CA VAL A 35 3.99 5.04 1.30
C VAL A 35 4.89 4.26 0.32
N LYS A 36 5.21 4.84 -0.85
CA LYS A 36 6.15 4.23 -1.82
C LYS A 36 7.56 4.11 -1.27
N GLN A 37 8.04 5.14 -0.57
CA GLN A 37 9.39 5.15 -0.02
C GLN A 37 9.60 3.95 0.91
N PHE A 38 8.70 3.72 1.86
CA PHE A 38 8.78 2.59 2.78
C PHE A 38 8.65 1.23 2.09
N ALA A 39 7.86 1.13 1.01
CA ALA A 39 7.72 -0.10 0.23
C ALA A 39 9.06 -0.58 -0.39
N SER A 40 10.02 0.35 -0.58
CA SER A 40 11.33 0.07 -1.14
C SER A 40 12.38 -0.36 -0.11
N GLU A 41 12.14 -0.13 1.18
CA GLU A 41 13.10 -0.37 2.26
C GLU A 41 13.08 -1.82 2.82
N ASP A 42 12.20 -2.71 2.31
CA ASP A 42 12.02 -4.10 2.74
C ASP A 42 11.55 -4.31 4.20
N HIS A 43 10.90 -3.29 4.76
CA HIS A 43 10.21 -3.39 6.04
C HIS A 43 8.80 -3.94 5.84
N GLY A 44 8.40 -4.95 6.64
CA GLY A 44 7.09 -5.57 6.53
C GLY A 44 5.91 -4.67 6.92
N HIS A 45 6.15 -3.58 7.66
CA HIS A 45 5.14 -2.59 8.03
C HIS A 45 5.77 -1.25 8.44
N ALA A 46 4.98 -0.18 8.40
CA ALA A 46 5.35 1.16 8.85
C ALA A 46 4.12 1.97 9.28
N GLN A 47 4.34 2.99 10.11
CA GLN A 47 3.37 4.06 10.34
C GLN A 47 3.86 5.31 9.60
N VAL A 48 3.06 5.77 8.63
CA VAL A 48 3.45 6.82 7.68
C VAL A 48 2.55 8.04 7.88
N PRO A 49 3.12 9.23 8.13
CA PRO A 49 2.33 10.46 8.11
C PRO A 49 1.99 10.85 6.68
N ILE A 50 0.71 11.14 6.40
CA ILE A 50 0.22 11.63 5.11
C ILE A 50 -0.68 12.84 5.36
N GLY A 51 -0.11 14.03 5.18
CA GLY A 51 -0.76 15.29 5.57
C GLY A 51 -1.06 15.32 7.08
N VAL A 52 -2.34 15.49 7.44
CA VAL A 52 -2.81 15.50 8.85
C VAL A 52 -3.18 14.12 9.38
N ARG A 53 -3.09 13.08 8.55
CA ARG A 53 -3.49 11.71 8.91
C ARG A 53 -2.27 10.84 9.15
N SER A 54 -2.45 9.82 9.98
CA SER A 54 -1.47 8.76 10.14
C SER A 54 -2.01 7.49 9.49
N VAL A 55 -1.18 6.84 8.68
CA VAL A 55 -1.54 5.61 7.99
C VAL A 55 -0.65 4.49 8.50
N LEU A 56 -1.26 3.41 8.99
CA LEU A 56 -0.56 2.15 9.22
C LEU A 56 -0.55 1.37 7.92
N THR A 57 0.63 0.98 7.46
CA THR A 57 0.80 0.22 6.22
C THR A 57 1.59 -1.06 6.46
N ALA A 58 1.22 -2.14 5.78
CA ALA A 58 1.95 -3.40 5.76
C ALA A 58 2.24 -3.81 4.31
N TYR A 59 3.42 -4.37 4.07
CA TYR A 59 3.89 -4.79 2.75
C TYR A 59 4.27 -6.26 2.74
N ALA A 60 3.89 -6.92 1.65
CA ALA A 60 4.40 -8.23 1.31
C ALA A 60 4.77 -8.26 -0.18
N ARG A 61 5.98 -8.70 -0.50
CA ARG A 61 6.34 -9.01 -1.89
C ARG A 61 5.53 -10.20 -2.35
N SER A 62 4.94 -10.12 -3.53
CA SER A 62 4.35 -11.29 -4.16
C SER A 62 5.49 -12.27 -4.48
N PRO A 63 5.35 -13.57 -4.15
CA PRO A 63 6.35 -14.58 -4.51
C PRO A 63 6.45 -14.79 -6.04
N GLY A 64 5.55 -14.16 -6.80
CA GLY A 64 5.40 -14.34 -8.24
C GLY A 64 4.62 -15.60 -8.57
N TYR A 65 4.36 -15.76 -9.87
CA TYR A 65 4.01 -17.07 -10.45
C TYR A 65 5.29 -17.65 -11.04
N GLU A 66 5.49 -18.97 -10.99
CA GLU A 66 6.74 -19.72 -11.27
C GLU A 66 7.57 -19.26 -12.50
N THR A 67 6.99 -18.51 -13.43
CA THR A 67 7.63 -18.05 -14.66
C THR A 67 7.93 -16.55 -14.74
N TYR A 68 7.35 -15.69 -13.89
CA TYR A 68 7.48 -14.23 -14.02
C TYR A 68 7.74 -13.55 -12.67
N ARG A 69 8.92 -12.93 -12.55
CA ARG A 69 9.20 -11.95 -11.49
C ARG A 69 8.48 -10.66 -11.86
N THR A 70 7.33 -10.41 -11.24
CA THR A 70 6.47 -9.28 -11.60
C THR A 70 6.83 -7.99 -10.86
N GLY A 71 7.64 -8.06 -9.79
CA GLY A 71 7.91 -6.90 -8.93
C GLY A 71 6.71 -6.46 -8.08
N TRP A 72 5.63 -7.26 -8.09
CA TRP A 72 4.39 -6.86 -7.44
C TRP A 72 4.44 -7.01 -5.92
N ARG A 73 3.72 -6.12 -5.24
CA ARG A 73 3.55 -6.14 -3.79
C ARG A 73 2.07 -6.07 -3.44
N CYS A 74 1.71 -6.76 -2.36
CA CYS A 74 0.47 -6.51 -1.64
C CYS A 74 0.72 -5.45 -0.58
N VAL A 75 -0.20 -4.49 -0.48
CA VAL A 75 -0.15 -3.41 0.53
C VAL A 75 -1.48 -3.37 1.26
N ILE A 76 -1.45 -3.33 2.58
CA ILE A 76 -2.63 -3.05 3.40
C ILE A 76 -2.43 -1.71 4.06
N ALA A 77 -3.35 -0.77 3.88
CA ALA A 77 -3.30 0.55 4.49
C ALA A 77 -4.53 0.81 5.36
N GLN A 78 -4.30 1.22 6.59
CA GLN A 78 -5.33 1.65 7.54
C GLN A 78 -5.13 3.14 7.85
N THR A 79 -6.16 3.94 7.62
CA THR A 79 -6.16 5.37 7.94
C THR A 79 -6.68 5.59 9.36
N LEU A 80 -5.94 6.35 10.19
CA LEU A 80 -6.25 6.69 11.59
C LEU A 80 -6.70 8.15 11.80
#